data_AF-A4BRK6-F1
#
_entry.id   AF-A4BRK6-F1
#
_cell.length_a   1.000
_cell.length_b   1.000
_cell.length_c   1.000
_cell.angle_alpha   90.00
_cell.angle_beta   90.00
_cell.angle_gamma   90.00
#
_symmetry.space_group_name_H-M   'P 1'
#
loop_
_entity.id
_entity.type
_entity.pdbx_description
1 polymer ?
#
loop_
_entity_poly.entity_id
_entity_poly.type
_entity_poly.pdbx_seq_one_letter_code
_entity_poly.pdbx_strand_id
1 'polypeptide(L)'
;MTISIVTSNCQILADVYQIQVNGLPGLGGYTLIINLHCTVRSLETQTFLRHLVIRVDWGGEEQRRIGFAIPEQAQPIQISSSGQQTLEFRLALTPQQLEAIEARRNGGDFRLRIWLTGEVTQGGNIATITESGEHHIRQQDWIEALERMEYRRSLLYEVPLPDQESGAEPAADIIGKAQYHLLRGHYDECVAECRKLFETYPLSKEDEAQLGRAREKFSGGRDGKESMDIPERLILLRDAIKHATHPAHHNHGRDSYSRDQARAILAAAVAMMTCSGFAGPGHIG
;
A
#
# COMPACT_ATOMS: atom_id res chain seq x y z
N MET A 1 21.10 24.72 1.93
CA MET A 1 21.98 23.60 2.29
C MET A 1 22.47 23.00 1.00
N THR A 2 23.77 22.76 0.87
CA THR A 2 24.39 22.40 -0.41
C THR A 2 25.01 21.03 -0.24
N ILE A 3 24.45 20.02 -0.91
CA ILE A 3 25.14 18.73 -1.10
C ILE A 3 26.16 19.00 -2.19
N SER A 4 27.44 18.74 -1.95
CA SER A 4 28.51 19.03 -2.90
C SER A 4 29.30 17.76 -3.22
N ILE A 5 29.35 17.36 -4.49
CA ILE A 5 30.17 16.22 -4.91
C ILE A 5 31.62 16.68 -4.92
N VAL A 6 32.46 16.08 -4.07
CA VAL A 6 33.88 16.46 -3.90
C VAL A 6 34.84 15.34 -4.31
N THR A 7 36.07 15.71 -4.67
CA THR A 7 37.18 14.78 -4.91
C THR A 7 37.94 14.46 -3.61
N SER A 8 38.92 13.54 -3.68
CA SER A 8 39.85 13.23 -2.57
C SER A 8 40.63 14.44 -2.08
N ASN A 9 40.80 15.45 -2.95
CA ASN A 9 41.54 16.67 -2.64
C ASN A 9 40.61 17.80 -2.17
N CYS A 10 39.37 17.47 -1.78
CA CYS A 10 38.32 18.42 -1.39
C CYS A 10 37.95 19.44 -2.48
N GLN A 11 38.24 19.15 -3.75
CA GLN A 11 37.78 19.98 -4.86
C GLN A 11 36.30 19.68 -5.12
N ILE A 12 35.47 20.72 -5.07
CA ILE A 12 34.05 20.63 -5.43
C ILE A 12 33.95 20.41 -6.96
N LEU A 13 33.35 19.29 -7.35
CA LEU A 13 33.05 18.96 -8.75
C LEU A 13 31.69 19.46 -9.16
N ALA A 14 30.69 19.30 -8.30
CA ALA A 14 29.34 19.73 -8.56
C ALA A 14 28.62 20.12 -7.27
N ASP A 15 27.84 21.19 -7.33
CA ASP A 15 27.01 21.68 -6.23
C ASP A 15 25.55 21.39 -6.54
N VAL A 16 24.87 20.63 -5.67
CA VAL A 16 23.41 20.43 -5.76
C VAL A 16 22.73 21.71 -5.33
N TYR A 17 22.05 22.36 -6.26
CA TYR A 17 21.32 23.62 -5.99
C TYR A 17 19.82 23.39 -5.80
N GLN A 18 19.28 22.28 -6.30
CA GLN A 18 17.87 21.96 -6.15
C GLN A 18 17.68 20.44 -6.05
N ILE A 19 16.81 20.04 -5.13
CA ILE A 19 16.32 18.68 -4.99
C ILE A 19 14.84 18.73 -5.34
N GLN A 20 14.40 17.85 -6.23
CA GLN A 20 13.00 17.74 -6.61
C GLN A 20 12.53 16.30 -6.39
N VAL A 21 11.32 16.16 -5.84
CA VAL A 21 10.66 14.89 -5.64
C VAL A 21 9.47 14.76 -6.58
N ASN A 22 9.29 13.59 -7.19
CA ASN A 22 8.14 13.29 -8.04
C ASN A 22 7.65 11.86 -7.80
N GLY A 23 6.38 11.62 -8.12
CA GLY A 23 5.79 10.27 -8.08
C GLY A 23 5.81 9.57 -9.42
N LEU A 24 5.98 8.25 -9.39
CA LEU A 24 5.77 7.35 -10.52
C LEU A 24 4.97 6.11 -10.05
N PRO A 25 3.91 5.71 -10.76
CA PRO A 25 3.13 4.54 -10.39
C PRO A 25 3.90 3.27 -10.72
N GLY A 26 3.81 2.28 -9.82
CA GLY A 26 4.36 0.94 -10.02
C GLY A 26 3.27 -0.12 -9.89
N LEU A 27 3.50 -1.30 -10.45
CA LEU A 27 2.62 -2.44 -10.23
C LEU A 27 2.84 -2.97 -8.80
N GLY A 28 1.86 -2.76 -7.92
CA GLY A 28 1.89 -3.24 -6.53
C GLY A 28 2.78 -2.44 -5.58
N GLY A 29 3.24 -1.26 -5.99
CA GLY A 29 4.08 -0.39 -5.17
C GLY A 29 4.18 1.02 -5.74
N TYR A 30 4.91 1.88 -5.05
CA TYR A 30 5.06 3.28 -5.40
C TYR A 30 6.53 3.60 -5.63
N THR A 31 6.85 4.50 -6.55
CA THR A 31 8.23 4.95 -6.76
C THR A 31 8.32 6.44 -6.55
N LEU A 32 9.17 6.85 -5.62
CA LEU A 32 9.58 8.24 -5.45
C LEU A 32 10.83 8.49 -6.29
N ILE A 33 10.72 9.42 -7.24
CA ILE A 33 11.83 9.92 -8.04
C ILE A 33 12.44 11.10 -7.32
N ILE A 34 13.76 11.06 -7.08
CA ILE A 34 14.54 12.13 -6.47
C ILE A 34 15.53 12.64 -7.52
N ASN A 35 15.32 13.87 -7.96
CA ASN A 35 16.20 14.56 -8.90
C ASN A 35 17.13 15.50 -8.15
N LEU A 36 18.43 15.26 -8.26
CA LEU A 36 19.46 16.19 -7.81
C LEU A 36 19.90 17.03 -8.99
N HIS A 37 19.50 18.31 -9.00
CA HIS A 37 19.95 19.27 -9.99
C HIS A 37 21.25 19.89 -9.52
N CYS A 38 22.29 19.71 -10.33
CA CYS A 38 23.67 20.02 -9.99
C CYS A 38 24.23 21.08 -10.93
N THR A 39 25.01 22.01 -10.40
CA THR A 39 25.90 22.86 -11.18
C THR A 39 27.30 22.28 -11.13
N VAL A 40 27.79 21.83 -12.29
CA VAL A 40 29.09 21.21 -12.46
C VAL A 40 30.14 22.29 -12.74
N ARG A 41 31.22 22.29 -11.95
CA ARG A 41 32.37 23.17 -12.14
C ARG A 41 33.19 22.71 -13.34
N SER A 42 33.93 23.62 -13.97
CA SER A 42 34.78 23.25 -15.11
C SER A 42 35.79 22.17 -14.71
N LEU A 43 35.75 21.03 -15.38
CA LEU A 43 36.62 19.90 -15.13
C LEU A 43 37.65 19.77 -16.25
N GLU A 44 38.93 19.65 -15.88
CA GLU A 44 40.03 19.48 -16.84
C GLU A 44 40.20 18.02 -17.28
N THR A 45 39.68 17.09 -16.49
CA THR A 45 39.80 15.64 -16.72
C THR A 45 38.44 14.97 -16.67
N GLN A 46 38.30 13.87 -17.40
CA GLN A 46 37.07 13.08 -17.35
C GLN A 46 36.86 12.53 -15.94
N THR A 47 35.64 12.74 -15.44
CA THR A 47 35.23 12.38 -14.09
C THR A 47 34.01 11.47 -14.16
N PHE A 48 34.08 10.35 -13.45
CA PHE A 48 33.03 9.33 -13.41
C PHE A 48 32.55 9.11 -11.99
N LEU A 49 31.25 8.97 -11.81
CA LEU A 49 30.62 8.59 -10.55
C LEU A 49 30.24 7.11 -10.57
N ARG A 50 30.52 6.44 -9.46
CA ARG A 50 30.31 4.99 -9.26
C ARG A 50 29.70 4.73 -7.90
N HIS A 51 29.07 3.57 -7.77
CA HIS A 51 28.39 3.08 -6.59
C HIS A 51 27.52 4.15 -5.90
N LEU A 52 26.93 5.05 -6.70
CA LEU A 52 26.09 6.12 -6.17
C LEU A 52 24.81 5.54 -5.59
N VAL A 53 24.50 5.93 -4.36
CA VAL A 53 23.27 5.59 -3.64
C VAL A 53 22.87 6.80 -2.79
N ILE A 54 21.56 7.05 -2.71
CA ILE A 54 21.00 7.98 -1.74
C ILE A 54 20.35 7.20 -0.60
N ARG A 55 20.78 7.41 0.64
CA ARG A 55 19.96 7.01 1.80
C ARG A 55 18.97 8.13 2.11
N VAL A 56 17.69 7.77 2.20
CA VAL A 56 16.61 8.70 2.54
C VAL A 56 16.11 8.39 3.94
N ASP A 57 16.27 9.35 4.83
CA ASP A 57 15.78 9.31 6.20
C ASP A 57 14.74 10.43 6.42
N TRP A 58 13.87 10.26 7.40
CA TRP A 58 13.02 11.33 7.91
C TRP A 58 13.88 12.42 8.57
N GLY A 59 13.62 13.68 8.23
CA GLY A 59 14.32 14.84 8.78
C GLY A 59 13.78 15.30 10.14
N GLY A 60 14.56 16.12 10.86
CA GLY A 60 14.23 16.57 12.22
C GLY A 60 14.99 15.81 13.32
N GLU A 61 14.44 15.81 14.54
CA GLU A 61 15.11 15.27 15.74
C GLU A 61 15.19 13.74 15.75
N GLU A 62 14.13 13.06 15.32
CA GLU A 62 14.08 11.60 15.21
C GLU A 62 14.42 11.14 13.79
N GLN A 63 15.64 10.64 13.61
CA GLN A 63 16.03 9.97 12.37
C GLN A 63 15.36 8.60 12.25
N ARG A 64 14.49 8.44 11.25
CA ARG A 64 13.98 7.13 10.84
C ARG A 64 14.26 6.91 9.38
N ARG A 65 14.85 5.76 9.03
CA ARG A 65 15.13 5.43 7.64
C ARG A 65 13.84 5.15 6.88
N ILE A 66 13.71 5.77 5.71
CA ILE A 66 12.65 5.46 4.75
C ILE A 66 13.16 4.39 3.79
N GLY A 67 14.34 4.57 3.21
CA GLY A 67 14.94 3.57 2.33
C GLY A 67 16.19 4.07 1.60
N PHE A 68 16.53 3.39 0.50
CA PHE A 68 17.66 3.73 -0.37
C PHE A 68 17.16 3.98 -1.79
N ALA A 69 17.55 5.12 -2.37
CA ALA A 69 17.31 5.44 -3.76
C ALA A 69 18.56 5.11 -4.59
N ILE A 70 18.36 4.39 -5.69
CA ILE A 70 19.42 4.03 -6.64
C ILE A 70 19.32 4.91 -7.88
N PRO A 71 20.42 5.23 -8.55
CA PRO A 71 20.37 6.06 -9.75
C PRO A 71 19.70 5.32 -10.89
N GLU A 72 18.90 6.04 -11.67
CA GLU A 72 18.26 5.50 -12.87
C GLU A 72 19.28 5.29 -14.00
N GLN A 73 20.30 6.16 -14.05
CA GLN A 73 21.33 6.13 -15.07
C GLN A 73 22.27 4.94 -14.85
N ALA A 74 22.63 4.24 -15.94
CA ALA A 74 23.62 3.18 -15.90
C ALA A 74 24.96 3.72 -15.39
N GLN A 75 25.58 2.98 -14.47
CA GLN A 75 26.87 3.35 -13.91
C GLN A 75 28.04 2.70 -14.69
N PRO A 76 29.20 3.36 -14.80
CA PRO A 76 29.54 4.67 -14.22
C PRO A 76 28.83 5.84 -14.90
N ILE A 77 28.40 6.83 -14.12
CA ILE A 77 27.80 8.06 -14.63
C ILE A 77 28.91 9.05 -14.92
N GLN A 78 29.05 9.49 -16.17
CA GLN A 78 30.00 10.56 -16.51
C GLN A 78 29.47 11.91 -16.01
N ILE A 79 30.30 12.65 -15.28
CA ILE A 79 30.00 14.06 -14.96
C ILE A 79 30.31 14.91 -16.21
N SER A 80 29.40 15.82 -16.55
CA SER A 80 29.58 16.81 -17.61
C SER A 80 30.87 17.63 -17.40
N SER A 81 31.52 18.09 -18.46
CA SER A 81 32.74 18.92 -18.31
C SER A 81 32.48 20.27 -17.66
N SER A 82 31.26 20.81 -17.77
CA SER A 82 30.77 22.03 -17.13
C SER A 82 29.25 22.15 -17.28
N GLY A 83 28.63 23.09 -16.57
CA GLY A 83 27.22 23.47 -16.78
C GLY A 83 26.27 22.79 -15.80
N GLN A 84 25.05 22.47 -16.24
CA GLN A 84 24.03 21.83 -15.41
C GLN A 84 23.90 20.34 -15.72
N GLN A 85 23.69 19.54 -14.69
CA GLN A 85 23.45 18.11 -14.80
C GLN A 85 22.41 17.66 -13.78
N THR A 86 21.49 16.80 -14.20
CA THR A 86 20.50 16.19 -13.30
C THR A 86 20.87 14.73 -13.06
N LEU A 87 20.97 14.35 -11.79
CA LEU A 87 21.12 12.96 -11.36
C LEU A 87 19.75 12.49 -10.85
N GLU A 88 19.16 11.52 -11.54
CA GLU A 88 17.87 10.94 -11.18
C GLU A 88 18.07 9.67 -10.35
N PHE A 89 17.36 9.57 -9.23
CA PHE A 89 17.35 8.40 -8.36
C PHE A 89 15.92 7.92 -8.13
N ARG A 90 15.76 6.60 -7.95
CA ARG A 90 14.48 5.95 -7.68
C ARG A 90 14.50 5.25 -6.33
N LEU A 91 13.53 5.59 -5.50
CA LEU A 91 13.23 4.93 -4.25
C LEU A 91 11.91 4.18 -4.38
N ALA A 92 11.97 2.85 -4.33
CA ALA A 92 10.77 2.03 -4.21
C ALA A 92 10.19 2.14 -2.79
N LEU A 93 8.88 2.36 -2.72
CA LEU A 93 8.10 2.48 -1.49
C LEU A 93 6.98 1.45 -1.50
N THR A 94 6.88 0.69 -0.41
CA THR A 94 5.70 -0.14 -0.16
C THR A 94 4.50 0.72 0.24
N PRO A 95 3.26 0.21 0.12
CA PRO A 95 2.09 0.90 0.65
C PRO A 95 2.22 1.26 2.14
N GLN A 96 2.78 0.36 2.96
CA GLN A 96 2.98 0.60 4.38
C GLN A 96 4.00 1.71 4.65
N GLN A 97 5.09 1.79 3.86
CA GLN A 97 6.06 2.88 3.98
C GLN A 97 5.43 4.23 3.62
N LEU A 98 4.60 4.27 2.57
CA LEU A 98 3.94 5.50 2.14
C LEU A 98 2.87 5.96 3.15
N GLU A 99 2.09 5.03 3.72
CA GLU A 99 1.14 5.34 4.80
C GLU A 99 1.86 5.82 6.07
N ALA A 100 3.02 5.23 6.42
CA ALA A 100 3.82 5.69 7.55
C ALA A 100 4.36 7.12 7.35
N ILE A 101 4.74 7.49 6.12
CA ILE A 101 5.12 8.86 5.75
C ILE A 101 3.91 9.79 5.93
N GLU A 102 2.74 9.42 5.41
CA GLU A 102 1.51 10.23 5.52
C GLU A 102 1.08 10.44 6.98
N ALA A 103 1.08 9.37 7.79
CA ALA A 103 0.73 9.44 9.19
C ALA A 103 1.66 10.39 9.97
N ARG A 104 2.97 10.33 9.69
CA ARG A 104 3.97 11.18 10.36
C ARG A 104 3.93 12.63 9.88
N ARG A 105 3.62 12.86 8.61
CA ARG A 105 3.43 14.20 8.03
C ARG A 105 2.17 14.88 8.57
N ASN A 106 1.13 14.10 8.90
CA ASN A 106 -0.14 14.58 9.45
C ASN A 106 -0.72 15.76 8.66
N GLY A 107 -0.71 15.66 7.33
CA GLY A 107 -1.24 16.70 6.45
C GLY A 107 -0.35 17.94 6.25
N GLY A 108 0.73 18.13 7.02
CA GLY A 108 1.63 19.28 6.88
C GLY A 108 2.75 19.13 5.86
N ASP A 109 3.70 20.06 5.90
CA ASP A 109 4.99 19.90 5.23
C ASP A 109 5.89 18.95 6.03
N PHE A 110 6.96 18.46 5.41
CA PHE A 110 7.95 17.65 6.12
C PHE A 110 9.35 17.87 5.57
N ARG A 111 10.34 17.23 6.20
CA ARG A 111 11.73 17.26 5.75
C ARG A 111 12.23 15.85 5.56
N LEU A 112 13.02 15.65 4.51
CA LEU A 112 13.82 14.46 4.31
C LEU A 112 15.28 14.79 4.58
N ARG A 113 16.01 13.87 5.21
CA ARG A 113 17.46 13.90 5.24
C ARG A 113 17.99 12.93 4.19
N ILE A 114 18.72 13.47 3.24
CA ILE A 114 19.31 12.76 2.11
C ILE A 114 20.80 12.60 2.40
N TRP A 115 21.31 11.38 2.31
CA TRP A 115 22.73 11.09 2.34
C TRP A 115 23.17 10.56 0.99
N LEU A 116 24.00 11.31 0.28
CA LEU A 116 24.59 10.90 -0.99
C LEU A 116 25.92 10.20 -0.70
N THR A 117 26.00 8.94 -1.07
CA THR A 117 27.22 8.13 -0.93
C THR A 117 27.61 7.54 -2.27
N GLY A 118 28.91 7.40 -2.51
CA GLY A 118 29.44 6.70 -3.68
C GLY A 118 30.92 6.96 -3.86
N GLU A 119 31.37 6.85 -5.10
CA GLU A 119 32.77 7.01 -5.49
C GLU A 119 32.87 7.95 -6.69
N VAL A 120 33.92 8.75 -6.72
CA VAL A 120 34.33 9.51 -7.88
C VAL A 120 35.68 9.00 -8.38
N THR A 121 35.77 8.78 -9.68
CA THR A 121 37.02 8.44 -10.39
C THR A 121 37.42 9.59 -11.29
N GLN A 122 38.61 10.15 -11.08
CA GLN A 122 39.15 11.26 -11.88
C GLN A 122 40.65 11.04 -12.11
N GLY A 123 41.08 11.01 -13.38
CA GLY A 123 42.50 10.85 -13.72
C GLY A 123 43.18 9.62 -13.12
N GLY A 124 42.43 8.53 -12.89
CA GLY A 124 42.92 7.29 -12.26
C GLY A 124 42.85 7.27 -10.72
N ASN A 125 42.56 8.40 -10.08
CA ASN A 125 42.33 8.47 -8.64
C ASN A 125 40.88 8.15 -8.31
N ILE A 126 40.65 7.45 -7.19
CA ILE A 126 39.33 7.14 -6.66
C ILE A 126 39.17 7.84 -5.31
N ALA A 127 38.04 8.50 -5.11
CA ALA A 127 37.67 9.13 -3.85
C ALA A 127 36.23 8.77 -3.47
N THR A 128 35.96 8.67 -2.16
CA THR A 128 34.62 8.40 -1.65
C THR A 128 33.85 9.71 -1.47
N ILE A 129 32.57 9.69 -1.85
CA ILE A 129 31.61 10.76 -1.62
C ILE A 129 30.77 10.35 -0.41
N THR A 130 30.62 11.24 0.57
CA THR A 130 29.68 11.07 1.69
C THR A 130 29.20 12.44 2.13
N GLU A 131 28.04 12.83 1.61
CA GLU A 131 27.46 14.15 1.81
C GLU A 131 26.03 14.00 2.31
N SER A 132 25.54 14.98 3.07
CA SER A 132 24.15 14.95 3.51
C SER A 132 23.47 16.30 3.50
N GLY A 133 22.15 16.29 3.32
CA GLY A 133 21.30 17.45 3.19
C GLY A 133 19.93 17.22 3.80
N GLU A 134 19.38 18.20 4.52
CA GLU A 134 17.93 18.26 4.78
C GLU A 134 17.24 19.00 3.64
N HIS A 135 16.21 18.38 3.10
CA HIS A 135 15.35 18.91 2.05
C HIS A 135 13.93 19.04 2.58
N HIS A 136 13.39 20.25 2.50
CA HIS A 136 12.01 20.53 2.87
C HIS A 136 11.08 20.28 1.69
N ILE A 137 10.06 19.45 1.91
CA ILE A 137 9.04 19.13 0.93
C ILE A 137 7.76 19.83 1.37
N ARG A 138 7.23 20.68 0.49
CA ARG A 138 5.94 21.35 0.70
C ARG A 138 4.81 20.35 0.52
N GLN A 139 3.72 20.55 1.27
CA GLN A 139 2.51 19.75 1.19
C GLN A 139 2.01 19.62 -0.25
N GLN A 140 1.98 20.71 -1.01
CA GLN A 140 1.49 20.72 -2.38
C GLN A 140 2.33 19.83 -3.31
N ASP A 141 3.66 19.98 -3.28
CA ASP A 141 4.59 19.18 -4.10
C ASP A 141 4.45 17.68 -3.78
N TRP A 142 4.20 17.36 -2.50
CA TRP A 142 3.98 15.99 -2.06
C TRP A 142 2.63 15.43 -2.52
N ILE A 143 1.54 16.21 -2.44
CA ILE A 143 0.23 15.79 -2.93
C ILE A 143 0.30 15.51 -4.43
N GLU A 144 0.96 16.36 -5.21
CA GLU A 144 1.17 16.12 -6.65
C GLU A 144 1.98 14.84 -6.91
N ALA A 145 2.98 14.54 -6.07
CA ALA A 145 3.70 13.28 -6.14
C ALA A 145 2.80 12.08 -5.83
N LEU A 146 1.96 12.14 -4.79
CA LEU A 146 1.00 11.09 -4.44
C LEU A 146 -0.03 10.85 -5.56
N GLU A 147 -0.55 11.90 -6.18
CA GLU A 147 -1.47 11.81 -7.30
C GLU A 147 -0.82 11.10 -8.50
N ARG A 148 0.42 11.46 -8.84
CA ARG A 148 1.18 10.80 -9.91
C ARG A 148 1.52 9.34 -9.59
N MET A 149 1.68 9.01 -8.31
CA MET A 149 1.84 7.63 -7.85
C MET A 149 0.54 6.81 -7.91
N GLU A 150 -0.60 7.45 -8.22
CA GLU A 150 -1.94 6.85 -8.10
C GLU A 150 -2.25 6.35 -6.68
N TYR A 151 -1.67 7.02 -5.68
CA TYR A 151 -1.83 6.65 -4.27
C TYR A 151 -3.29 6.75 -3.82
N ARG A 152 -3.71 5.78 -2.99
CA ARG A 152 -5.08 5.66 -2.45
C ARG A 152 -6.20 5.54 -3.49
N ARG A 153 -5.90 5.04 -4.70
CA ARG A 153 -6.93 4.46 -5.59
C ARG A 153 -7.52 3.14 -5.07
N SER A 154 -6.96 2.57 -4.01
CA SER A 154 -7.44 1.36 -3.34
C SER A 154 -7.50 1.55 -1.83
N LEU A 155 -8.58 1.09 -1.20
CA LEU A 155 -8.71 0.99 0.25
C LEU A 155 -8.13 -0.34 0.73
N LEU A 156 -7.10 -0.30 1.58
CA LEU A 156 -6.65 -1.46 2.35
C LEU A 156 -7.40 -1.44 3.68
N TYR A 157 -8.23 -2.45 3.93
CA TYR A 157 -8.98 -2.59 5.17
C TYR A 157 -8.55 -3.90 5.84
N GLU A 158 -7.91 -3.79 7.01
CA GLU A 158 -7.52 -4.94 7.80
C GLU A 158 -8.73 -5.44 8.59
N VAL A 159 -9.06 -6.72 8.41
CA VAL A 159 -10.22 -7.34 9.05
C VAL A 159 -9.72 -8.31 10.13
N PRO A 160 -10.00 -8.05 11.43
CA PRO A 160 -9.58 -8.97 12.49
C PRO A 160 -10.32 -10.30 12.33
N LEU A 161 -9.60 -11.43 12.38
CA LEU A 161 -10.24 -12.73 12.27
C LEU A 161 -10.70 -13.20 13.65
N PRO A 162 -11.88 -13.86 13.77
CA PRO A 162 -12.35 -14.36 15.04
C PRO A 162 -11.38 -15.40 15.60
N ASP A 163 -11.15 -15.34 16.92
CA ASP A 163 -10.36 -16.34 17.62
C ASP A 163 -11.01 -17.72 17.53
N GLN A 164 -10.19 -18.77 17.60
CA GLN A 164 -10.63 -20.15 17.40
C GLN A 164 -11.55 -20.60 18.56
N GLU A 165 -12.82 -20.91 18.26
CA GLU A 165 -13.66 -21.70 19.17
C GLU A 165 -13.25 -23.19 19.09
N SER A 166 -13.22 -23.87 20.24
CA SER A 166 -12.79 -25.28 20.31
C SER A 166 -13.62 -26.19 19.40
N GLY A 167 -12.97 -26.79 18.39
CA GLY A 167 -13.54 -27.83 17.53
C GLY A 167 -13.99 -27.40 16.14
N ALA A 168 -14.04 -26.10 15.82
CA ALA A 168 -14.33 -25.59 14.48
C ALA A 168 -13.04 -25.43 13.64
N GLU A 169 -13.18 -25.53 12.30
CA GLU A 169 -12.09 -25.13 11.40
C GLU A 169 -11.84 -23.62 11.56
N PRO A 170 -10.60 -23.18 11.79
CA PRO A 170 -10.30 -21.76 11.94
C PRO A 170 -10.78 -20.94 10.74
N ALA A 171 -11.43 -19.80 10.98
CA ALA A 171 -11.85 -18.87 9.92
C ALA A 171 -10.68 -18.50 8.99
N ALA A 172 -9.47 -18.38 9.55
CA ALA A 172 -8.25 -18.13 8.80
C ALA A 172 -7.94 -19.22 7.75
N ASP A 173 -8.20 -20.48 8.06
CA ASP A 173 -7.95 -21.60 7.15
C ASP A 173 -8.96 -21.61 5.98
N ILE A 174 -10.24 -21.39 6.28
CA ILE A 174 -11.30 -21.29 5.26
C ILE A 174 -11.04 -20.08 4.35
N ILE A 175 -10.70 -18.92 4.93
CA ILE A 175 -10.34 -17.71 4.17
C ILE A 175 -9.09 -17.95 3.32
N GLY A 176 -8.08 -18.63 3.87
CA GLY A 176 -6.86 -18.99 3.15
C GLY A 176 -7.15 -19.88 1.94
N LYS A 177 -8.03 -20.87 2.08
CA LYS A 177 -8.50 -21.71 0.95
C LYS A 177 -9.26 -20.88 -0.09
N ALA A 178 -10.17 -20.02 0.33
CA ALA A 178 -10.92 -19.15 -0.58
C ALA A 178 -9.98 -18.22 -1.38
N GLN A 179 -8.98 -17.63 -0.72
CA GLN A 179 -7.95 -16.81 -1.35
C GLN A 179 -7.10 -17.62 -2.33
N TYR A 180 -6.73 -18.85 -1.97
CA TYR A 180 -6.00 -19.76 -2.85
C TYR A 180 -6.77 -20.03 -4.15
N HIS A 181 -8.08 -20.29 -4.06
CA HIS A 181 -8.94 -20.46 -5.24
C HIS A 181 -9.06 -19.17 -6.08
N LEU A 182 -9.24 -18.01 -5.44
CA LEU A 182 -9.30 -16.71 -6.11
C LEU A 182 -8.02 -16.42 -6.92
N LEU A 183 -6.85 -16.69 -6.35
CA LEU A 183 -5.55 -16.46 -6.98
C LEU A 183 -5.30 -17.38 -8.18
N ARG A 184 -5.90 -18.58 -8.18
CA ARG A 184 -5.77 -19.57 -9.27
C ARG A 184 -6.83 -19.46 -10.36
N GLY A 185 -7.77 -18.52 -10.23
CA GLY A 185 -8.85 -18.36 -11.20
C GLY A 185 -10.02 -19.33 -11.01
N HIS A 186 -10.07 -20.04 -9.88
CA HIS A 186 -11.12 -20.98 -9.51
C HIS A 186 -12.22 -20.23 -8.74
N TYR A 187 -12.96 -19.36 -9.44
CA TYR A 187 -13.84 -18.38 -8.81
C TYR A 187 -15.08 -19.00 -8.16
N ASP A 188 -15.64 -20.04 -8.75
CA ASP A 188 -16.78 -20.75 -8.20
C ASP A 188 -16.39 -21.48 -6.91
N GLU A 189 -15.20 -22.10 -6.87
CA GLU A 189 -14.64 -22.72 -5.69
C GLU A 189 -14.30 -21.69 -4.60
N CYS A 190 -13.81 -20.50 -4.97
CA CYS A 190 -13.60 -19.40 -4.03
C CYS A 190 -14.90 -19.05 -3.30
N VAL A 191 -16.00 -18.90 -4.05
CA VAL A 191 -17.32 -18.60 -3.48
C VAL A 191 -17.87 -19.78 -2.65
N ALA A 192 -17.62 -21.03 -3.08
CA ALA A 192 -18.00 -22.21 -2.33
C ALA A 192 -17.25 -22.32 -0.98
N GLU A 193 -15.97 -21.94 -0.91
CA GLU A 193 -15.24 -21.86 0.37
C GLU A 193 -15.81 -20.73 1.26
N CYS A 194 -16.22 -19.59 0.69
CA CYS A 194 -16.87 -18.52 1.47
C CYS A 194 -18.18 -18.99 2.14
N ARG A 195 -18.91 -19.93 1.51
CA ARG A 195 -20.10 -20.54 2.12
C ARG A 195 -19.77 -21.27 3.42
N LYS A 196 -18.64 -21.98 3.46
CA LYS A 196 -18.22 -22.73 4.64
C LYS A 196 -18.00 -21.83 5.85
N LEU A 197 -17.66 -20.55 5.65
CA LEU A 197 -17.62 -19.57 6.75
C LEU A 197 -18.98 -19.42 7.41
N PHE A 198 -20.07 -19.30 6.64
CA PHE A 198 -21.42 -19.17 7.18
C PHE A 198 -21.99 -20.46 7.76
N GLU A 199 -21.47 -21.62 7.36
CA GLU A 199 -21.86 -22.93 7.91
C GLU A 199 -21.09 -23.27 9.18
N THR A 200 -19.81 -22.90 9.23
CA THR A 200 -18.94 -23.08 10.41
C THR A 200 -19.29 -22.09 11.51
N TYR A 201 -19.68 -20.87 11.13
CA TYR A 201 -20.10 -19.81 12.05
C TYR A 201 -21.56 -19.41 11.76
N PRO A 202 -22.54 -20.27 12.13
CA PRO A 202 -23.95 -19.98 11.92
C PRO A 202 -24.43 -18.84 12.83
N LEU A 203 -25.61 -18.30 12.51
CA LEU A 203 -26.30 -17.36 13.39
C LEU A 203 -26.66 -18.03 14.72
N SER A 204 -26.68 -17.26 15.81
CA SER A 204 -27.26 -17.75 17.06
C SER A 204 -28.76 -17.99 16.90
N LYS A 205 -29.39 -18.78 17.79
CA LYS A 205 -30.84 -18.99 17.75
C LYS A 205 -31.65 -17.70 17.90
N GLU A 206 -31.12 -16.75 18.66
CA GLU A 206 -31.74 -15.43 18.85
C GLU A 206 -31.67 -14.62 17.55
N ASP A 207 -30.51 -14.62 16.89
CA ASP A 207 -30.31 -13.98 15.61
C ASP A 207 -31.17 -14.62 14.51
N GLU A 208 -31.30 -15.94 14.47
CA GLU A 208 -32.21 -16.61 13.51
C GLU A 208 -33.66 -16.14 13.67
N ALA A 209 -34.14 -15.99 14.90
CA ALA A 209 -35.48 -15.46 15.18
C ALA A 209 -35.59 -13.97 14.78
N GLN A 210 -34.53 -13.19 14.98
CA GLN A 210 -34.47 -11.80 14.52
C GLN A 210 -34.45 -11.69 12.99
N LEU A 211 -33.76 -12.59 12.29
CA LEU A 211 -33.74 -12.64 10.82
C LEU A 211 -35.15 -12.87 10.25
N GLY A 212 -35.94 -13.74 10.86
CA GLY A 212 -37.34 -13.96 10.47
C GLY A 212 -38.16 -12.66 10.51
N ARG A 213 -38.08 -11.94 11.64
CA ARG A 213 -38.75 -10.64 11.82
C ARG A 213 -38.21 -9.57 10.85
N ALA A 214 -36.91 -9.54 10.63
CA ALA A 214 -36.28 -8.62 9.69
C ALA A 214 -36.75 -8.85 8.25
N ARG A 215 -36.90 -10.11 7.82
CA ARG A 215 -37.44 -10.46 6.49
C ARG A 215 -38.90 -10.01 6.34
N GLU A 216 -39.73 -10.22 7.35
CA GLU A 216 -41.13 -9.75 7.36
C GLU A 216 -41.19 -8.23 7.20
N LYS A 217 -40.46 -7.47 8.03
CA LYS A 217 -40.36 -6.01 7.94
C LYS A 217 -39.86 -5.55 6.56
N PHE A 218 -38.82 -6.19 6.03
CA PHE A 218 -38.26 -5.83 4.72
C PHE A 218 -39.27 -6.05 3.57
N SER A 219 -40.09 -7.09 3.66
CA SER A 219 -41.16 -7.40 2.69
C SER A 219 -42.40 -6.52 2.85
N GLY A 220 -42.65 -5.96 4.04
CA GLY A 220 -43.84 -5.18 4.41
C GLY A 220 -43.94 -3.75 3.85
N GLY A 221 -43.23 -3.43 2.76
CA GLY A 221 -43.30 -2.11 2.12
C GLY A 221 -42.45 -1.03 2.82
N ARG A 222 -42.81 0.24 2.62
CA ARG A 222 -42.02 1.39 3.09
C ARG A 222 -41.93 1.45 4.62
N ASP A 223 -43.08 1.38 5.28
CA ASP A 223 -43.17 1.51 6.73
C ASP A 223 -42.41 0.38 7.45
N GLY A 224 -42.49 -0.85 6.91
CA GLY A 224 -41.70 -1.98 7.40
C GLY A 224 -40.20 -1.75 7.28
N LYS A 225 -39.72 -1.27 6.12
CA LYS A 225 -38.29 -0.96 5.89
C LYS A 225 -37.78 0.20 6.74
N GLU A 226 -38.60 1.21 7.01
CA GLU A 226 -38.22 2.34 7.87
C GLU A 226 -38.18 1.94 9.36
N SER A 227 -39.00 0.95 9.77
CA SER A 227 -39.01 0.41 11.13
C SER A 227 -37.84 -0.54 11.48
N MET A 228 -36.96 -0.84 10.52
CA MET A 228 -35.81 -1.72 10.75
C MET A 228 -34.66 -1.00 11.44
N ASP A 229 -34.20 -1.58 12.55
CA ASP A 229 -32.98 -1.15 13.22
C ASP A 229 -31.70 -1.63 12.49
N ILE A 230 -30.53 -1.16 12.94
CA ILE A 230 -29.25 -1.51 12.31
C ILE A 230 -28.97 -3.03 12.40
N PRO A 231 -29.12 -3.69 13.56
CA PRO A 231 -28.97 -5.16 13.65
C PRO A 231 -29.85 -5.93 12.66
N GLU A 232 -31.13 -5.57 12.52
CA GLU A 232 -32.05 -6.19 11.56
C GLU A 232 -31.61 -6.00 10.10
N ARG A 233 -30.97 -4.88 9.77
CA ARG A 233 -30.40 -4.64 8.44
C ARG A 233 -29.13 -5.45 8.20
N LEU A 234 -28.25 -5.52 9.19
CA LEU A 234 -26.98 -6.24 9.09
C LEU A 234 -27.19 -7.75 9.00
N ILE A 235 -28.16 -8.30 9.75
CA ILE A 235 -28.47 -9.73 9.67
C ILE A 235 -29.10 -10.11 8.31
N LEU A 236 -29.93 -9.23 7.76
CA LEU A 236 -30.48 -9.39 6.41
C LEU A 236 -29.38 -9.33 5.35
N LEU A 237 -28.40 -8.43 5.51
CA LEU A 237 -27.23 -8.34 4.64
C LEU A 237 -26.38 -9.62 4.72
N ARG A 238 -26.12 -10.15 5.92
CA ARG A 238 -25.40 -11.42 6.13
C ARG A 238 -26.09 -12.56 5.38
N ASP A 239 -27.41 -12.64 5.52
CA ASP A 239 -28.25 -13.66 4.88
C ASP A 239 -28.21 -13.54 3.35
N ALA A 240 -28.30 -12.32 2.81
CA ALA A 240 -28.17 -12.08 1.37
C ALA A 240 -26.79 -12.50 0.83
N ILE A 241 -25.70 -12.23 1.56
CA ILE A 241 -24.36 -12.66 1.18
C ILE A 241 -24.25 -14.19 1.23
N LYS A 242 -24.77 -14.84 2.28
CA LYS A 242 -24.84 -16.30 2.36
C LYS A 242 -25.60 -16.90 1.17
N HIS A 243 -26.73 -16.32 0.79
CA HIS A 243 -27.47 -16.73 -0.41
C HIS A 243 -26.66 -16.54 -1.70
N ALA A 244 -25.91 -15.45 -1.82
CA ALA A 244 -25.02 -15.21 -2.96
C ALA A 244 -23.86 -16.22 -3.07
N THR A 245 -23.63 -17.06 -2.04
CA THR A 245 -22.67 -18.17 -2.10
C THR A 245 -23.27 -19.51 -2.57
N HIS A 246 -24.57 -19.54 -2.89
CA HIS A 246 -25.22 -20.71 -3.47
C HIS A 246 -25.19 -20.63 -5.01
N PRO A 247 -24.33 -21.39 -5.70
CA PRO A 247 -24.47 -21.50 -7.15
C PRO A 247 -25.79 -22.21 -7.47
N ALA A 248 -26.49 -21.74 -8.50
CA ALA A 248 -27.65 -22.45 -9.03
C ALA A 248 -27.17 -23.75 -9.70
N HIS A 249 -27.21 -24.88 -8.97
CA HIS A 249 -26.78 -26.20 -9.44
C HIS A 249 -27.57 -26.76 -10.64
N HIS A 250 -28.49 -25.99 -11.23
CA HIS A 250 -29.37 -26.43 -12.32
C HIS A 250 -29.15 -25.74 -13.67
N ASN A 251 -28.19 -24.83 -13.81
CA ASN A 251 -27.89 -24.22 -15.11
C ASN A 251 -26.61 -24.79 -15.71
N HIS A 252 -26.77 -25.65 -16.70
CA HIS A 252 -25.71 -26.03 -17.63
C HIS A 252 -25.16 -24.78 -18.36
N GLY A 253 -24.16 -24.13 -17.77
CA GLY A 253 -23.17 -23.32 -18.49
C GLY A 253 -23.40 -21.81 -18.63
N ARG A 254 -24.07 -21.10 -17.69
CA ARG A 254 -24.19 -19.62 -17.79
C ARG A 254 -23.87 -18.76 -16.57
N ASP A 255 -23.84 -19.31 -15.35
CA ASP A 255 -23.65 -18.49 -14.14
C ASP A 255 -22.38 -18.90 -13.38
N SER A 256 -21.20 -18.60 -13.97
CA SER A 256 -19.91 -18.71 -13.27
C SER A 256 -19.50 -17.35 -12.73
N TYR A 257 -18.92 -17.30 -11.54
CA TYR A 257 -18.45 -16.03 -10.97
C TYR A 257 -17.25 -15.48 -11.74
N SER A 258 -17.26 -14.18 -12.00
CA SER A 258 -16.06 -13.46 -12.42
C SER A 258 -15.10 -13.27 -11.24
N ARG A 259 -13.85 -12.91 -11.55
CA ARG A 259 -12.85 -12.55 -10.53
C ARG A 259 -13.35 -11.45 -9.59
N ASP A 260 -13.99 -10.42 -10.14
CA ASP A 260 -14.45 -9.27 -9.35
C ASP A 260 -15.64 -9.65 -8.47
N GLN A 261 -16.54 -10.51 -8.96
CA GLN A 261 -17.66 -11.03 -8.16
C GLN A 261 -17.16 -11.93 -7.02
N ALA A 262 -16.25 -12.87 -7.29
CA ALA A 262 -15.66 -13.73 -6.26
C ALA A 262 -14.88 -12.91 -5.22
N ARG A 263 -14.12 -11.89 -5.65
CA ARG A 263 -13.43 -10.96 -4.75
C ARG A 263 -14.41 -10.17 -3.88
N ALA A 264 -15.50 -9.68 -4.44
CA ALA A 264 -16.52 -8.94 -3.70
C ALA A 264 -17.21 -9.84 -2.66
N ILE A 265 -17.57 -11.07 -3.03
CA ILE A 265 -18.18 -12.05 -2.12
C ILE A 265 -17.22 -12.42 -0.98
N LEU A 266 -15.95 -12.69 -1.30
CA LEU A 266 -14.93 -12.98 -0.28
C LEU A 266 -14.78 -11.81 0.70
N ALA A 267 -14.63 -10.59 0.20
CA ALA A 267 -14.51 -9.40 1.03
C ALA A 267 -15.75 -9.20 1.93
N ALA A 268 -16.94 -9.36 1.36
CA ALA A 268 -18.20 -9.22 2.10
C ALA A 268 -18.35 -10.32 3.17
N ALA A 269 -18.02 -11.57 2.85
CA ALA A 269 -18.08 -12.68 3.79
C ALA A 269 -17.13 -12.45 4.98
N VAL A 270 -15.89 -12.03 4.70
CA VAL A 270 -14.89 -11.71 5.72
C VAL A 270 -15.33 -10.53 6.58
N ALA A 271 -15.86 -9.46 5.99
CA ALA A 271 -16.38 -8.32 6.74
C ALA A 271 -17.55 -8.71 7.66
N MET A 272 -18.49 -9.52 7.18
CA MET A 272 -19.65 -9.97 7.97
C MET A 272 -19.29 -10.90 9.14
N MET A 273 -18.10 -11.50 9.14
CA MET A 273 -17.58 -12.25 10.28
C MET A 273 -17.12 -11.34 11.43
N THR A 274 -16.87 -10.06 11.16
CA THR A 274 -16.32 -9.11 12.15
C THR A 274 -17.34 -8.14 12.72
N CYS A 275 -18.54 -8.07 12.14
CA CYS A 275 -19.62 -7.34 12.76
C CYS A 275 -20.00 -8.01 14.10
N SER A 276 -19.79 -7.30 15.20
CA SER A 276 -20.15 -7.71 16.56
C SER A 276 -21.63 -8.16 16.59
N GLY A 277 -21.86 -9.40 17.01
CA GLY A 277 -23.17 -10.07 16.95
C GLY A 277 -23.17 -11.38 16.15
N PHE A 278 -22.14 -11.66 15.34
CA PHE A 278 -22.05 -12.90 14.55
C PHE A 278 -20.81 -13.76 14.82
N ALA A 279 -19.90 -13.28 15.68
CA ALA A 279 -18.94 -14.13 16.36
C ALA A 279 -19.69 -14.83 17.50
N GLY A 280 -19.46 -16.12 17.71
CA GLY A 280 -20.16 -16.91 18.72
C GLY A 280 -20.10 -16.32 20.15
N PRO A 281 -20.86 -16.89 21.09
CA PRO A 281 -21.05 -16.31 22.41
C PRO A 281 -19.72 -16.30 23.19
N GLY A 282 -18.97 -15.20 23.11
CA GLY A 282 -17.63 -15.13 23.68
C GLY A 282 -17.00 -13.75 23.90
N HIS A 283 -17.60 -12.63 23.48
CA HIS A 283 -17.00 -11.31 23.71
C HIS A 283 -17.94 -10.31 24.39
N ILE A 284 -17.87 -10.31 25.72
CA ILE A 284 -18.05 -9.10 26.52
C ILE A 284 -16.63 -8.64 26.89
N GLY A 285 -16.25 -7.45 26.46
CA GLY A 285 -15.02 -6.75 26.82
C GLY A 285 -15.15 -5.29 26.43
#